data_AF-A0A174VPU8-F1
#
_entry.id   AF-A0A174VPU8-F1
#
_cell.length_a   1.000
_cell.length_b   1.000
_cell.length_c   1.000
_cell.angle_alpha   90.00
_cell.angle_beta   90.00
_cell.angle_gamma   90.00
#
_symmetry.space_group_name_H-M   'P 1'
#
loop_
_entity.id
_entity.type
_entity.pdbx_description
1 polymer ?
#
loop_
_entity_poly.entity_id
_entity_poly.type
_entity_poly.pdbx_seq_one_letter_code
_entity_poly.pdbx_strand_id
1 'polypeptide(L)'
;MERENGNKALRVLSMYQKLMNNQIVNKAEEAAAYGVNSRTIQRNIDDIRGFLETTDSAGISKQIVYDQKERGYRLEEVYDENLTAGEALDVCKILIDSRAFPKDKMKKLIYQIVGSSVPEPEQKHIYELVNNELFHYIEPRHKTDCSEMLWQIGEAVHTNHYIEIEYQRTKDKSIVTRRLRPAAIMFSEYYFYIVSAEVFGKGIDMWLKSQGDRVEII
;
A
#
# COMPACT_ATOMS: atom_id res chain seq x y z
N MET A 1 -33.59 15.10 38.79
CA MET A 1 -32.28 14.55 38.42
C MET A 1 -31.43 15.71 37.95
N GLU A 2 -30.60 16.25 38.83
CA GLU A 2 -29.64 17.28 38.48
C GLU A 2 -28.68 16.69 37.44
N ARG A 3 -28.66 17.25 36.24
CA ARG A 3 -27.64 16.89 35.25
C ARG A 3 -26.31 17.32 35.85
N GLU A 4 -25.33 16.42 35.95
CA GLU A 4 -23.93 16.67 36.33
C GLU A 4 -23.22 17.60 35.31
N ASN A 5 -23.82 18.73 34.95
CA ASN A 5 -23.35 19.69 33.93
C ASN A 5 -21.99 20.32 34.27
N GLY A 6 -21.49 20.14 35.50
CA GLY A 6 -20.23 20.71 35.99
C GLY A 6 -19.00 19.80 35.90
N ASN A 7 -19.15 18.48 35.71
CA ASN A 7 -18.00 17.58 35.80
C ASN A 7 -17.14 17.65 34.53
N LYS A 8 -15.95 18.27 34.65
CA LYS A 8 -14.98 18.41 33.55
C LYS A 8 -14.68 17.07 32.87
N ALA A 9 -14.47 16.01 33.66
CA ALA A 9 -14.07 14.70 33.14
C ALA A 9 -15.16 14.10 32.24
N LEU A 10 -16.42 14.14 32.69
CA LEU A 10 -17.55 13.63 31.89
C LEU A 10 -17.73 14.41 30.59
N ARG A 11 -17.57 15.74 30.63
CA ARG A 11 -17.65 16.58 29.42
C ARG A 11 -16.55 16.24 28.42
N VAL A 12 -15.30 16.11 28.88
CA VAL A 12 -14.16 15.74 28.05
C VAL A 12 -14.37 14.36 27.42
N LEU A 13 -14.80 13.36 28.19
CA LEU A 13 -15.07 12.01 27.69
C LEU A 13 -16.22 11.96 26.69
N SER A 14 -17.30 12.71 26.93
CA SER A 14 -18.42 12.78 25.99
C SER A 14 -18.02 13.42 24.66
N MET A 15 -17.24 14.51 24.70
CA MET A 15 -16.69 15.14 23.49
C MET A 15 -15.73 14.21 22.74
N TYR A 16 -14.86 13.49 23.46
CA TYR A 16 -14.00 12.48 22.87
C TYR A 16 -14.79 11.37 22.19
N GLN A 17 -15.86 10.87 22.82
CA GLN A 17 -16.75 9.87 22.23
C GLN A 17 -17.42 10.37 20.95
N LYS A 18 -17.87 11.63 20.91
CA LYS A 18 -18.41 12.25 19.67
C LYS A 18 -17.36 12.24 18.56
N LEU A 19 -16.14 12.69 18.87
CA LEU A 19 -15.02 12.74 17.93
C LEU A 19 -14.67 11.35 17.38
N MET A 20 -14.60 10.33 18.25
CA MET A 20 -14.37 8.94 17.88
C MET A 20 -15.47 8.34 17.00
N ASN A 21 -16.70 8.85 17.10
CA ASN A 21 -17.83 8.45 16.26
C ASN A 21 -17.95 9.31 14.98
N ASN A 22 -16.88 10.00 14.58
CA ASN A 22 -16.84 10.90 13.42
C ASN A 22 -17.86 12.06 13.46
N GLN A 23 -18.27 12.47 14.66
CA GLN A 23 -19.19 13.59 14.84
C GLN A 23 -18.43 14.91 15.02
N ILE A 24 -19.07 16.00 14.60
CA ILE A 24 -18.54 17.36 14.76
C ILE A 24 -18.79 17.85 16.18
N VAL A 25 -17.75 18.40 16.79
CA VAL A 25 -17.81 19.11 18.07
C VAL A 25 -17.82 20.61 17.79
N ASN A 26 -19.00 21.23 17.83
CA ASN A 26 -19.15 22.68 17.69
C ASN A 26 -19.00 23.39 19.05
N LYS A 27 -18.09 24.36 19.14
CA LYS A 27 -17.79 25.04 20.42
C LYS A 27 -18.98 25.76 21.04
N ALA A 28 -19.83 26.41 20.23
CA ALA A 28 -20.96 27.17 20.74
C ALA A 28 -22.08 26.24 21.21
N GLU A 29 -22.32 25.14 20.48
CA GLU A 29 -23.34 24.15 20.82
C GLU A 29 -22.97 23.38 22.09
N GLU A 30 -21.73 22.92 22.22
CA GLU A 30 -21.28 22.25 23.45
C GLU A 30 -21.30 23.21 24.65
N ALA A 31 -20.90 24.48 24.45
CA ALA A 31 -20.95 25.49 25.50
C ALA A 31 -22.38 25.69 26.03
N ALA A 32 -23.36 25.78 25.14
CA ALA A 32 -24.77 25.88 25.49
C ALA A 32 -25.29 24.59 26.17
N ALA A 33 -24.94 23.42 25.63
CA ALA A 33 -25.39 22.12 26.15
C ALA A 33 -24.93 21.87 27.60
N TYR A 34 -23.69 22.26 27.92
CA TYR A 34 -23.12 22.09 29.26
C TYR A 34 -23.27 23.32 30.16
N GLY A 35 -23.81 24.43 29.66
CA GLY A 35 -23.96 25.67 30.42
C GLY A 35 -22.62 26.31 30.83
N VAL A 36 -21.59 26.21 29.97
CA VAL A 36 -20.23 26.73 30.22
C VAL A 36 -19.82 27.72 29.13
N ASN A 37 -18.70 28.42 29.34
CA ASN A 37 -18.15 29.32 28.34
C ASN A 37 -17.44 28.55 27.21
N SER A 38 -17.49 29.05 25.98
CA SER A 38 -16.74 28.51 24.83
C SER A 38 -15.22 28.40 25.06
N ARG A 39 -14.64 29.22 25.95
CA ARG A 39 -13.24 29.09 26.40
C ARG A 39 -13.01 27.80 27.19
N THR A 40 -13.99 27.38 27.99
CA THR A 40 -13.94 26.11 28.72
C THR A 40 -13.99 24.93 27.75
N ILE A 41 -14.85 25.01 26.73
CA ILE A 41 -14.91 23.98 25.67
C ILE A 41 -13.58 23.91 24.90
N GLN A 42 -12.97 25.06 24.56
CA GLN A 42 -11.65 25.06 23.92
C GLN A 42 -10.62 24.30 24.76
N ARG A 43 -10.52 24.62 26.05
CA ARG A 43 -9.58 23.94 26.95
C ARG A 43 -9.84 22.44 27.01
N ASN A 44 -11.09 22.00 26.92
CA ASN A 44 -11.43 20.58 26.85
C ASN A 44 -11.03 19.93 25.53
N ILE A 45 -11.17 20.61 24.40
CA ILE A 45 -10.62 20.15 23.12
C ILE A 45 -9.10 20.02 23.22
N ASP A 46 -8.44 20.99 23.86
CA ASP A 46 -6.99 20.98 24.05
C ASP A 46 -6.55 19.84 25.00
N ASP A 47 -7.33 19.55 26.06
CA ASP A 47 -7.11 18.38 26.92
C ASP A 47 -7.19 17.07 26.11
N ILE A 48 -8.15 16.96 25.17
CA ILE A 48 -8.28 15.77 24.31
C ILE A 48 -7.11 15.68 23.31
N ARG A 49 -6.66 16.79 22.73
CA ARG A 49 -5.46 16.78 21.87
C ARG A 49 -4.24 16.27 22.63
N GLY A 50 -3.98 16.80 23.81
CA GLY A 50 -2.86 16.37 24.63
C GLY A 50 -2.94 14.89 25.01
N PHE A 51 -4.14 14.35 25.23
CA PHE A 51 -4.32 12.90 25.41
C PHE A 51 -3.97 12.13 24.13
N LEU A 52 -4.52 12.51 22.97
CA LEU A 52 -4.26 11.84 21.70
C LEU A 52 -2.77 11.80 21.35
N GLU A 53 -2.04 12.89 21.58
CA GLU A 53 -0.57 12.98 21.42
C GLU A 53 0.19 11.97 22.30
N THR A 54 -0.37 11.52 23.42
CA THR A 54 0.23 10.50 24.30
C THR A 54 -0.21 9.07 23.98
N THR A 55 -1.15 8.89 23.05
CA THR A 55 -1.76 7.59 22.74
C THR A 55 -1.37 7.05 21.36
N ASP A 56 -0.34 7.62 20.73
CA ASP A 56 0.21 7.12 19.47
C ASP A 56 0.45 5.61 19.57
N SER A 57 -0.35 4.87 18.81
CA SER A 57 -0.37 3.42 18.85
C SER A 57 -0.12 2.92 17.44
N ALA A 58 0.98 2.18 17.27
CA ALA A 58 1.24 1.33 16.11
C ALA A 58 0.90 1.97 14.74
N GLY A 59 1.42 3.17 14.49
CA GLY A 59 1.37 3.80 13.18
C GLY A 59 0.03 4.45 12.79
N ILE A 60 -0.84 4.78 13.77
CA ILE A 60 -2.02 5.63 13.53
C ILE A 60 -1.91 6.83 14.47
N SER A 61 -1.64 8.01 13.89
CA SER A 61 -1.71 9.27 14.63
C SER A 61 -3.11 9.85 14.51
N LYS A 62 -3.70 10.26 15.63
CA LYS A 62 -5.06 10.82 15.67
C LYS A 62 -4.99 12.31 15.97
N GLN A 63 -5.46 13.14 15.05
CA GLN A 63 -5.43 14.59 15.21
C GLN A 63 -6.84 15.20 15.25
N ILE A 64 -7.01 16.29 16.01
CA ILE A 64 -8.25 17.07 16.02
C ILE A 64 -8.06 18.33 15.18
N VAL A 65 -8.75 18.39 14.04
CA VAL A 65 -8.73 19.52 13.11
C VAL A 65 -10.02 20.33 13.17
N TYR A 66 -9.95 21.60 12.80
CA TYR A 66 -11.13 22.45 12.68
C TYR A 66 -11.65 22.45 11.23
N ASP A 67 -12.87 21.97 11.04
CA ASP A 67 -13.58 22.02 9.76
C ASP A 67 -14.34 23.35 9.64
N GLN A 68 -13.93 24.18 8.67
CA GLN A 68 -14.56 25.48 8.39
C GLN A 68 -15.97 25.36 7.83
N LYS A 69 -16.25 24.32 7.04
CA LYS A 69 -17.54 24.09 6.38
C LYS A 69 -18.59 23.65 7.39
N GLU A 70 -18.22 22.72 8.26
CA GLU A 70 -19.09 22.20 9.34
C GLU A 70 -19.02 23.06 10.63
N ARG A 71 -18.15 24.07 10.65
CA ARG A 71 -17.95 25.03 11.77
C ARG A 71 -17.69 24.35 13.11
N GLY A 72 -16.84 23.34 13.14
CA GLY A 72 -16.54 22.61 14.36
C GLY A 72 -15.28 21.75 14.24
N TYR A 73 -15.01 20.99 15.29
CA TYR A 73 -13.83 20.13 15.36
C TYR A 73 -14.21 18.69 15.01
N ARG A 74 -13.36 18.00 14.26
CA ARG A 74 -13.46 16.55 14.00
C ARG A 74 -12.16 15.86 14.33
N LEU A 75 -12.25 14.55 14.54
CA LEU A 75 -11.09 13.66 14.56
C LEU A 75 -10.72 13.30 13.12
N GLU A 76 -9.44 13.34 12.81
CA GLU A 76 -8.87 12.73 11.62
C GLU A 76 -7.86 11.68 12.07
N GLU A 77 -7.94 10.50 11.46
CA GLU A 77 -6.91 9.48 11.59
C GLU A 77 -5.90 9.71 10.46
N VAL A 78 -4.68 10.06 10.85
CA VAL A 78 -3.53 10.15 9.96
C VAL A 78 -2.80 8.81 10.09
N TYR A 79 -2.92 8.00 9.05
CA TYR A 79 -2.15 6.79 8.92
C TYR A 79 -0.67 7.17 8.82
N ASP A 80 0.14 6.72 9.77
CA ASP A 80 1.61 6.76 9.74
C ASP A 80 2.11 5.59 8.85
N GLU A 81 1.45 5.39 7.70
CA GLU A 81 1.73 4.33 6.72
C GLU A 81 2.74 4.79 5.64
N ASN A 82 3.29 5.99 5.80
CA ASN A 82 4.29 6.52 4.89
C ASN A 82 5.64 5.86 5.18
N LEU A 83 6.33 5.47 4.12
CA LEU A 83 7.74 5.09 4.24
C LEU A 83 8.50 6.27 4.82
N THR A 84 9.35 6.02 5.81
CA THR A 84 10.37 7.00 6.18
C THR A 84 11.25 7.30 4.96
N ALA A 85 11.89 8.47 4.90
CA ALA A 85 12.82 8.75 3.80
C ALA A 85 13.91 7.68 3.63
N GLY A 86 14.34 7.04 4.73
CA GLY A 86 15.26 5.91 4.69
C GLY A 86 14.68 4.69 3.98
N GLU A 87 13.48 4.25 4.38
CA GLU A 87 12.83 3.08 3.77
C GLU A 87 12.47 3.32 2.30
N ALA A 88 12.01 4.53 1.96
CA ALA A 88 11.78 4.92 0.58
C ALA A 88 13.06 4.86 -0.26
N LEU A 89 14.18 5.36 0.30
CA LEU A 89 15.49 5.27 -0.35
C LEU A 89 15.92 3.81 -0.55
N ASP A 90 15.76 2.94 0.45
CA ASP A 90 16.09 1.51 0.36
C ASP A 90 15.33 0.84 -0.78
N VAL A 91 14.02 1.04 -0.85
CA VAL A 91 13.16 0.53 -1.93
C VAL A 91 13.62 1.07 -3.28
N CYS A 92 13.93 2.37 -3.37
CA CYS A 92 14.42 2.98 -4.60
C CYS A 92 15.75 2.36 -5.06
N LYS A 93 16.71 2.14 -4.16
CA LYS A 93 18.01 1.54 -4.50
C LYS A 93 17.85 0.11 -5.01
N ILE A 94 17.06 -0.71 -4.31
CA ILE A 94 16.76 -2.09 -4.74
C ILE A 94 16.08 -2.10 -6.12
N LEU A 95 15.10 -1.21 -6.33
CA LEU A 95 14.35 -1.17 -7.59
C LEU A 95 15.24 -0.72 -8.76
N ILE A 96 16.10 0.29 -8.57
CA ILE A 96 17.05 0.74 -9.60
C ILE A 96 18.05 -0.38 -9.93
N ASP A 97 18.60 -1.07 -8.92
CA ASP A 97 19.56 -2.16 -9.15
C ASP A 97 18.91 -3.40 -9.78
N SER A 98 17.60 -3.59 -9.62
CA SER A 98 16.86 -4.68 -10.27
C SER A 98 16.90 -4.60 -11.80
N ARG A 99 17.05 -3.41 -12.39
CA ARG A 99 17.06 -3.22 -13.86
C ARG A 99 15.88 -3.86 -14.61
N ALA A 100 14.76 -4.06 -13.91
CA ALA A 100 13.65 -4.90 -14.38
C ALA A 100 12.78 -4.22 -15.46
N PHE A 101 12.86 -2.89 -15.59
CA PHE A 101 11.95 -2.10 -16.42
C PHE A 101 12.68 -1.15 -17.37
N PRO A 102 12.03 -0.70 -18.47
CA PRO A 102 12.56 0.36 -19.32
C PRO A 102 12.89 1.64 -18.52
N LYS A 103 13.87 2.42 -18.97
CA LYS A 103 14.40 3.56 -18.20
C LYS A 103 13.32 4.58 -17.80
N ASP A 104 12.45 4.95 -18.72
CA ASP A 104 11.41 5.95 -18.45
C ASP A 104 10.37 5.44 -17.46
N LYS A 105 10.08 4.13 -17.53
CA LYS A 105 9.23 3.47 -16.54
C LYS A 105 9.89 3.42 -15.17
N MET A 106 11.17 3.07 -15.11
CA MET A 106 11.92 3.05 -13.85
C MET A 106 11.87 4.43 -13.17
N LYS A 107 12.15 5.50 -13.92
CA LYS A 107 12.01 6.88 -13.42
C LYS A 107 10.59 7.16 -12.89
N LYS A 108 9.56 6.82 -13.68
CA LYS A 108 8.16 7.02 -13.28
C LYS A 108 7.83 6.32 -11.97
N LEU A 109 8.24 5.05 -11.81
CA LEU A 109 7.99 4.28 -10.58
C LEU A 109 8.67 4.92 -9.37
N ILE A 110 9.92 5.35 -9.50
CA ILE A 110 10.65 6.02 -8.42
C ILE A 110 9.96 7.32 -8.00
N TYR A 111 9.57 8.18 -8.96
CA TYR A 111 8.83 9.41 -8.64
C TYR A 111 7.47 9.14 -7.99
N GLN A 112 6.78 8.08 -8.39
CA GLN A 112 5.50 7.71 -7.79
C GLN A 112 5.67 7.19 -6.36
N ILE A 113 6.66 6.34 -6.10
CA ILE A 113 6.97 5.85 -4.74
C ILE A 113 7.34 7.02 -3.83
N VAL A 114 8.32 7.83 -4.22
CA VAL A 114 8.77 8.96 -3.38
C VAL A 114 7.66 9.99 -3.20
N GLY A 115 6.94 10.33 -4.26
CA GLY A 115 5.88 11.34 -4.23
C GLY A 115 4.64 10.92 -3.43
N SER A 116 4.36 9.62 -3.31
CA SER A 116 3.18 9.10 -2.60
C SER A 116 3.49 8.59 -1.19
N SER A 117 4.74 8.25 -0.90
CA SER A 117 5.12 7.61 0.36
C SER A 117 5.95 8.49 1.29
N VAL A 118 6.41 9.68 0.86
CA VAL A 118 7.30 10.54 1.65
C VAL A 118 6.81 12.00 1.66
N PRO A 119 6.83 12.72 2.80
CA PRO A 119 6.48 14.14 2.85
C PRO A 119 7.37 15.03 1.97
N GLU A 120 6.81 16.09 1.37
CA GLU A 120 7.50 17.03 0.46
C GLU A 120 8.90 17.51 0.89
N PRO A 121 9.18 17.87 2.16
CA PRO A 121 10.52 18.36 2.53
C PRO A 121 11.63 17.32 2.31
N GLU A 122 11.31 16.02 2.38
CA GLU A 122 12.30 14.94 2.30
C GLU A 122 12.44 14.38 0.87
N GLN A 123 11.41 14.49 0.04
CA GLN A 123 11.41 13.97 -1.34
C GLN A 123 12.58 14.49 -2.16
N LYS A 124 12.85 15.81 -2.08
CA LYS A 124 13.94 16.46 -2.84
C LYS A 124 15.28 15.79 -2.54
N HIS A 125 15.55 15.49 -1.28
CA HIS A 125 16.80 14.87 -0.88
C HIS A 125 16.93 13.44 -1.43
N ILE A 126 15.85 12.66 -1.41
CA ILE A 126 15.83 11.33 -2.01
C ILE A 126 16.11 11.41 -3.51
N TYR A 127 15.50 12.35 -4.24
CA TYR A 127 15.77 12.53 -5.66
C TYR A 127 17.23 12.86 -5.96
N GLU A 128 17.85 13.74 -5.15
CA GLU A 128 19.28 14.03 -5.26
C GLU A 128 20.15 12.78 -5.06
N LEU A 129 19.75 11.88 -4.15
CA LEU A 129 20.47 10.64 -3.86
C LEU A 129 20.33 9.54 -4.91
N VAL A 130 19.31 9.58 -5.79
CA VAL A 130 19.04 8.52 -6.79
C VAL A 130 19.17 8.98 -8.24
N ASN A 131 19.22 10.29 -8.49
CA ASN A 131 19.23 10.83 -9.85
C ASN A 131 20.46 10.42 -10.65
N ASN A 132 21.62 10.23 -10.01
CA ASN A 132 22.84 9.82 -10.69
C ASN A 132 22.70 8.39 -11.24
N GLU A 133 22.21 7.46 -10.41
CA GLU A 133 21.94 6.09 -10.83
C GLU A 133 20.81 6.02 -11.87
N LEU A 134 19.75 6.82 -11.74
CA LEU A 134 18.71 6.93 -12.76
C LEU A 134 19.24 7.49 -14.09
N PHE A 135 20.20 8.41 -14.04
CA PHE A 135 20.84 8.95 -15.24
C PHE A 135 21.69 7.88 -15.94
N HIS A 136 22.41 7.04 -15.18
CA HIS A 136 23.23 5.95 -15.71
C HIS A 136 22.52 4.58 -15.79
N TYR A 137 21.21 4.54 -15.51
CA TYR A 137 20.44 3.31 -15.49
C TYR A 137 20.53 2.55 -16.81
N ILE A 138 20.87 1.27 -16.69
CA ILE A 138 20.97 0.32 -17.81
C ILE A 138 19.66 -0.46 -17.86
N GLU A 139 18.87 -0.17 -18.89
CA GLU A 139 17.58 -0.80 -19.11
C GLU A 139 17.68 -2.22 -19.72
N PRO A 140 16.65 -3.08 -19.57
CA PRO A 140 16.65 -4.43 -20.10
C PRO A 140 16.61 -4.41 -21.63
N ARG A 141 17.14 -5.46 -22.26
CA ARG A 141 17.31 -5.53 -23.73
C ARG A 141 15.99 -5.42 -24.51
N HIS A 142 14.90 -5.95 -23.97
CA HIS A 142 13.60 -5.94 -24.66
C HIS A 142 12.95 -4.54 -24.67
N LYS A 143 13.32 -3.64 -23.76
CA LYS A 143 12.75 -2.27 -23.63
C LYS A 143 11.22 -2.21 -23.62
N THR A 144 10.60 -3.28 -23.15
CA THR A 144 9.14 -3.44 -23.11
C THR A 144 8.65 -3.29 -21.69
N ASP A 145 7.59 -2.52 -21.51
CA ASP A 145 6.82 -2.54 -20.28
C ASP A 145 5.99 -3.82 -20.19
N CYS A 146 6.30 -4.67 -19.21
CA CYS A 146 5.61 -5.94 -18.99
C CYS A 146 4.58 -5.90 -17.86
N SER A 147 4.24 -4.76 -17.27
CA SER A 147 3.36 -4.72 -16.07
C SER A 147 1.99 -5.33 -16.28
N GLU A 148 1.30 -4.99 -17.38
CA GLU A 148 -0.02 -5.55 -17.65
C GLU A 148 0.05 -7.07 -17.85
N MET A 149 1.09 -7.53 -18.55
CA MET A 149 1.32 -8.97 -18.73
C MET A 149 1.61 -9.66 -17.40
N LEU A 150 2.45 -9.08 -16.53
CA LEU A 150 2.73 -9.61 -15.20
C LEU A 150 1.47 -9.67 -14.34
N TRP A 151 0.62 -8.65 -14.40
CA TRP A 151 -0.67 -8.62 -13.72
C TRP A 151 -1.58 -9.77 -14.19
N GLN A 152 -1.75 -9.91 -15.51
CA GLN A 152 -2.57 -10.97 -16.11
C GLN A 152 -2.05 -12.38 -15.76
N ILE A 153 -0.73 -12.59 -15.77
CA ILE A 153 -0.13 -13.87 -15.37
C ILE A 153 -0.35 -14.11 -13.87
N GLY A 154 -0.17 -13.08 -13.04
CA GLY A 154 -0.39 -13.17 -11.59
C GLY A 154 -1.83 -13.57 -11.25
N GLU A 155 -2.80 -12.95 -11.92
CA GLU A 155 -4.21 -13.30 -11.81
C GLU A 155 -4.48 -14.73 -12.27
N ALA A 156 -3.87 -15.17 -13.38
CA ALA A 156 -4.01 -16.55 -13.86
C ALA A 156 -3.40 -17.58 -12.89
N VAL A 157 -2.28 -17.27 -12.25
CA VAL A 157 -1.69 -18.10 -11.18
C VAL A 157 -2.66 -18.19 -10.00
N HIS A 158 -3.16 -17.04 -9.53
CA HIS A 158 -4.05 -16.96 -8.37
C HIS A 158 -5.36 -17.74 -8.61
N THR A 159 -5.95 -17.57 -9.79
CA THR A 159 -7.24 -18.17 -10.15
C THR A 159 -7.11 -19.57 -10.76
N ASN A 160 -5.89 -20.12 -10.88
CA ASN A 160 -5.61 -21.43 -11.50
C ASN A 160 -6.10 -21.58 -12.95
N HIS A 161 -6.11 -20.49 -13.73
CA HIS A 161 -6.56 -20.50 -15.12
C HIS A 161 -5.43 -20.75 -16.12
N TYR A 162 -5.79 -21.38 -17.24
CA TYR A 162 -4.89 -21.47 -18.38
C TYR A 162 -4.82 -20.13 -19.11
N ILE A 163 -3.63 -19.79 -19.58
CA ILE A 163 -3.39 -18.68 -20.51
C ILE A 163 -2.95 -19.23 -21.86
N GLU A 164 -3.22 -18.47 -22.92
CA GLU A 164 -2.64 -18.70 -24.24
C GLU A 164 -1.64 -17.58 -24.53
N ILE A 165 -0.43 -17.96 -24.91
CA ILE A 165 0.64 -17.02 -25.25
C ILE A 165 1.09 -17.27 -26.68
N GLU A 166 1.52 -16.19 -27.33
CA GLU A 166 2.22 -16.23 -28.60
C GLU A 166 3.62 -15.64 -28.38
N TYR A 167 4.65 -16.33 -28.84
CA TYR A 167 6.02 -15.84 -28.73
C TYR A 167 6.89 -16.30 -29.89
N GLN A 168 7.95 -15.53 -30.16
CA GLN A 168 8.96 -15.86 -31.13
C GLN A 168 10.02 -16.79 -30.52
N ARG A 169 10.23 -17.96 -31.13
CA ARG A 169 11.29 -18.88 -30.70
C ARG A 169 12.68 -18.31 -31.01
N THR A 170 13.62 -18.53 -30.09
CA THR A 170 15.01 -18.06 -30.25
C THR A 170 15.75 -18.77 -31.38
N LYS A 171 15.51 -20.07 -31.57
CA LYS A 171 16.21 -20.94 -32.54
C LYS A 171 15.94 -20.62 -34.00
N ASP A 172 14.66 -20.53 -34.38
CA ASP A 172 14.24 -20.45 -35.80
C ASP A 172 13.43 -19.18 -36.11
N LYS A 173 13.24 -18.29 -35.13
CA LYS A 173 12.47 -17.05 -35.24
C LYS A 173 11.00 -17.24 -35.65
N SER A 174 10.50 -18.46 -35.62
CA SER A 174 9.09 -18.74 -35.86
C SER A 174 8.24 -18.29 -34.68
N ILE A 175 7.04 -17.84 -34.99
CA ILE A 175 6.00 -17.52 -34.00
C ILE A 175 5.27 -18.82 -33.66
N VAL A 176 5.10 -19.08 -32.36
CA VAL A 176 4.36 -20.25 -31.88
C VAL A 176 3.38 -19.85 -30.80
N THR A 177 2.22 -20.51 -30.83
CA THR A 177 1.20 -20.42 -29.79
C THR A 177 1.37 -21.55 -28.78
N ARG A 178 1.22 -21.24 -27.49
CA ARG A 178 1.26 -22.20 -26.39
C ARG A 178 0.14 -21.90 -25.40
N ARG A 179 -0.55 -22.95 -24.99
CA ARG A 179 -1.49 -22.92 -23.86
C ARG A 179 -0.77 -23.39 -22.61
N LEU A 180 -0.67 -22.53 -21.60
CA LEU A 180 0.10 -22.77 -20.39
C LEU A 180 -0.80 -22.72 -19.16
N ARG A 181 -0.47 -23.53 -18.14
CA ARG A 181 -0.98 -23.35 -16.77
C ARG A 181 0.13 -22.72 -15.94
N PRO A 182 0.11 -21.39 -15.71
CA PRO A 182 1.16 -20.73 -14.95
C PRO A 182 1.06 -21.14 -13.47
N ALA A 183 2.20 -21.38 -12.86
CA ALA A 183 2.34 -21.77 -11.45
C ALA A 183 2.96 -20.64 -10.62
N ALA A 184 3.87 -19.86 -11.21
CA ALA A 184 4.50 -18.72 -10.54
C ALA A 184 5.10 -17.74 -11.54
N ILE A 185 5.34 -16.51 -11.06
CA ILE A 185 6.24 -15.53 -11.67
C ILE A 185 7.51 -15.50 -10.84
N MET A 186 8.67 -15.59 -11.50
CA MET A 186 9.97 -15.45 -10.85
C MET A 186 10.73 -14.28 -11.45
N PHE A 187 11.59 -13.66 -10.66
CA PHE A 187 12.49 -12.60 -11.10
C PHE A 187 13.94 -13.07 -10.94
N SER A 188 14.74 -13.00 -12.00
CA SER A 188 16.14 -13.41 -12.00
C SER A 188 16.91 -12.68 -13.10
N GLU A 189 18.18 -12.34 -12.85
CA GLU A 189 19.08 -11.76 -13.88
C GLU A 189 18.44 -10.59 -14.65
N TYR A 190 17.71 -9.72 -13.94
CA TYR A 190 16.99 -8.55 -14.46
C TYR A 190 15.71 -8.84 -15.29
N TYR A 191 15.28 -10.10 -15.41
CA TYR A 191 14.10 -10.49 -16.20
C TYR A 191 13.06 -11.27 -15.37
N PHE A 192 11.80 -11.16 -15.80
CA PHE A 192 10.72 -11.98 -15.28
C PHE A 192 10.56 -13.27 -16.08
N TYR A 193 10.32 -14.37 -15.37
CA TYR A 193 10.11 -15.71 -15.90
C TYR A 193 8.77 -16.26 -15.44
N ILE A 194 8.08 -16.96 -16.33
CA ILE A 194 6.87 -17.72 -16.01
C ILE A 194 7.28 -19.16 -15.76
N VAL A 195 6.96 -19.67 -14.58
CA VAL A 195 7.01 -21.11 -14.30
C VAL A 195 5.65 -21.68 -14.66
N SER A 196 5.63 -22.72 -15.49
CA SER A 196 4.40 -23.43 -15.84
C SER A 196 4.64 -24.93 -15.80
N ALA A 197 3.61 -25.67 -15.40
CA ALA A 197 3.63 -27.13 -15.47
C ALA A 197 2.92 -27.58 -16.74
N GLU A 198 3.65 -28.24 -17.62
CA GLU A 198 3.09 -28.88 -18.81
C GLU A 198 3.00 -30.39 -18.57
N VAL A 199 1.79 -30.94 -18.62
CA VAL A 199 1.56 -32.38 -18.52
C VAL A 199 1.31 -32.92 -19.92
N PHE A 200 2.21 -33.78 -20.39
CA PHE A 200 2.06 -34.44 -21.70
C PHE A 200 1.34 -35.79 -21.55
N GLY A 201 0.23 -35.93 -22.27
CA GLY A 201 -0.56 -37.17 -22.29
C GLY A 201 -1.34 -37.43 -21.00
N LYS A 202 -1.75 -38.69 -20.78
CA LYS A 202 -2.50 -39.13 -19.59
C LYS A 202 -1.68 -39.95 -18.61
N GLY A 203 -0.38 -40.10 -18.85
CA GLY A 203 0.49 -41.02 -18.11
C GLY A 203 0.53 -40.71 -16.62
N ILE A 204 0.69 -39.44 -16.25
CA ILE A 204 0.76 -39.03 -14.85
C ILE A 204 -0.58 -39.22 -14.12
N ASP A 205 -1.71 -38.89 -14.77
CA ASP A 205 -3.05 -39.09 -14.21
C ASP A 205 -3.36 -40.57 -14.02
N MET A 206 -3.02 -41.40 -15.00
CA MET A 206 -3.21 -42.85 -14.92
C MET A 206 -2.32 -43.46 -13.82
N TRP A 207 -1.06 -43.01 -13.74
CA TRP A 207 -0.14 -43.47 -12.72
C TRP A 207 -0.63 -43.10 -11.33
N LEU A 208 -0.97 -41.82 -11.09
CA LEU A 208 -1.50 -41.34 -9.80
C LEU A 208 -2.76 -42.11 -9.38
N LYS A 209 -3.73 -42.28 -10.30
CA LYS A 209 -4.96 -43.05 -10.02
C LYS A 209 -4.70 -44.52 -9.72
N SER A 210 -3.59 -45.08 -10.19
CA SER A 210 -3.21 -46.48 -9.93
C SER A 210 -2.45 -46.71 -8.62
N GLN A 211 -1.93 -45.66 -7.98
CA GLN A 211 -1.13 -45.82 -6.76
C GLN A 211 -1.97 -45.98 -5.49
N GLY A 212 -3.17 -45.40 -5.42
CA GLY A 212 -4.02 -45.42 -4.21
C GLY A 212 -3.24 -44.93 -2.99
N ASP A 213 -3.29 -45.70 -1.91
CA ASP A 213 -2.67 -45.43 -0.61
C ASP A 213 -1.12 -45.48 -0.64
N ARG A 214 -0.51 -45.84 -1.78
CA ARG A 214 0.95 -45.91 -1.94
C ARG A 214 1.61 -44.56 -2.24
N VAL A 215 0.82 -43.51 -2.43
CA VAL A 215 1.32 -42.14 -2.62
C VAL A 215 0.88 -41.29 -1.45
N GLU A 216 1.84 -40.66 -0.80
CA GLU A 216 1.66 -39.69 0.26
C GLU A 216 2.28 -38.37 -0.16
N ILE A 217 1.61 -37.26 0.17
CA ILE A 217 2.20 -35.94 0.03
C ILE A 217 3.06 -35.72 1.28
N ILE A 218 4.38 -35.66 1.08
CA ILE A 218 5.36 -35.40 2.15
C ILE A 218 5.49 -33.88 2.36
#